data_AF-A0A2S0I0S3-F1
#
_entry.id   AF-A0A2S0I0S3-F1
#
_cell.length_a   1.000
_cell.length_b   1.000
_cell.length_c   1.000
_cell.angle_alpha   90.00
_cell.angle_beta   90.00
_cell.angle_gamma   90.00
#
_symmetry.space_group_name_H-M   'P 1'
#
loop_
_entity.id
_entity.type
_entity.pdbx_description
1 polymer ?
#
loop_
_entity_poly.entity_id
_entity_poly.type
_entity_poly.pdbx_seq_one_letter_code
_entity_poly.pdbx_strand_id
1 'polypeptide(L)'
;MEHSDLLNTLAQIALGTLGFTGVVVALKHSADNWDNYEKIRFQALVTTTLTALVGSLLPQIISVGTEDTFLIWRLANLGIGIMHLANFGSIIYTAVKFKIKPEFKGLKDILDTIVGPALIILHFVAALGYIPWLQLLLVIGVSQQLYIGISNFLVFISWKKI
;
A
#
# COMPACT_ATOMS: atom_id res chain seq x y z
N MET A 1 20.75 1.24 -11.37
CA MET A 1 20.46 -0.21 -11.50
C MET A 1 20.02 -0.81 -10.18
N GLU A 2 20.74 -0.61 -9.06
CA GLU A 2 20.37 -1.19 -7.74
C GLU A 2 18.91 -0.96 -7.29
N HIS A 3 18.37 0.25 -7.45
CA HIS A 3 16.98 0.53 -7.05
C HIS A 3 15.94 -0.21 -7.91
N SER A 4 16.26 -0.56 -9.15
CA SER A 4 15.35 -1.34 -10.00
C SER A 4 15.24 -2.78 -9.49
N ASP A 5 16.33 -3.37 -9.03
CA ASP A 5 16.34 -4.74 -8.49
C ASP A 5 15.57 -4.81 -7.17
N LEU A 6 15.72 -3.81 -6.31
CA LEU A 6 14.93 -3.69 -5.08
C LEU A 6 13.44 -3.56 -5.37
N LEU A 7 13.04 -2.67 -6.28
CA LEU A 7 11.62 -2.50 -6.64
C LEU A 7 11.04 -3.78 -7.26
N ASN A 8 11.80 -4.49 -8.11
CA ASN A 8 11.38 -5.79 -8.63
C ASN A 8 11.18 -6.82 -7.51
N THR A 9 12.07 -6.84 -6.52
CA THR A 9 11.93 -7.71 -5.35
C THR A 9 10.67 -7.37 -4.54
N LEU A 10 10.41 -6.08 -4.31
CA LEU A 10 9.20 -5.61 -3.62
C LEU A 10 7.92 -5.98 -4.41
N ALA A 11 7.95 -5.86 -5.74
CA ALA A 11 6.87 -6.30 -6.62
C ALA A 11 6.59 -7.80 -6.48
N GLN A 12 7.63 -8.63 -6.47
CA GLN A 12 7.49 -10.09 -6.28
C GLN A 12 6.91 -10.45 -4.92
N ILE A 13 7.34 -9.78 -3.84
CA ILE A 13 6.79 -9.99 -2.49
C ILE A 13 5.32 -9.58 -2.45
N ALA A 14 4.98 -8.43 -3.04
CA ALA A 14 3.60 -7.96 -3.12
C ALA A 14 2.71 -8.95 -3.91
N LEU A 15 3.18 -9.43 -5.06
CA LEU A 15 2.48 -10.42 -5.87
C LEU A 15 2.28 -11.73 -5.11
N GLY A 16 3.32 -12.23 -4.44
CA GLY A 16 3.23 -13.43 -3.60
C GLY A 16 2.21 -13.25 -2.47
N THR A 17 2.23 -12.11 -1.79
CA THR A 17 1.29 -11.78 -0.71
C THR A 17 -0.16 -11.76 -1.21
N LEU A 18 -0.44 -11.15 -2.37
CA LEU A 18 -1.75 -11.18 -3.01
C LEU A 18 -2.19 -12.60 -3.39
N GLY A 19 -1.29 -13.38 -3.99
CA GLY A 19 -1.56 -14.77 -4.37
C GLY A 19 -1.93 -15.64 -3.17
N PHE A 20 -1.13 -15.60 -2.11
CA PHE A 20 -1.42 -16.34 -0.88
C PHE A 20 -2.69 -15.86 -0.18
N THR A 21 -2.99 -14.56 -0.24
CA THR A 21 -4.25 -14.02 0.27
C THR A 21 -5.44 -14.66 -0.42
N GLY A 22 -5.42 -14.79 -1.76
CA GLY A 22 -6.48 -15.46 -2.51
C GLY A 22 -6.69 -16.92 -2.06
N VAL A 23 -5.59 -17.66 -1.85
CA VAL A 23 -5.65 -19.04 -1.35
C VAL A 23 -6.26 -19.09 0.06
N VAL A 24 -5.80 -18.24 0.98
CA VAL A 24 -6.33 -18.18 2.36
C VAL A 24 -7.82 -17.88 2.35
N VAL A 25 -8.27 -16.89 1.57
CA VAL A 25 -9.70 -16.56 1.48
C VAL A 25 -10.52 -17.74 0.98
N ALA A 26 -10.05 -18.42 -0.08
CA ALA A 26 -10.73 -19.59 -0.64
C ALA A 26 -10.83 -20.77 0.35
N LEU A 27 -9.80 -20.95 1.20
CA LEU A 27 -9.77 -22.03 2.20
C LEU A 27 -10.54 -21.70 3.48
N LYS A 28 -10.54 -20.42 3.91
CA LYS A 28 -11.02 -20.03 5.24
C LYS A 28 -12.54 -19.89 5.31
N HIS A 29 -13.25 -19.53 4.22
CA HIS A 29 -14.65 -19.11 4.33
C HIS A 29 -15.54 -19.36 3.10
N SER A 30 -16.80 -19.78 3.36
CA SER A 30 -17.94 -19.44 2.51
C SER A 30 -18.25 -17.94 2.69
N ALA A 31 -18.54 -17.23 1.60
CA ALA A 31 -18.49 -15.76 1.51
C ALA A 31 -19.39 -14.94 2.47
N ASP A 32 -20.26 -15.54 3.28
CA ASP A 32 -21.35 -14.85 3.98
C ASP A 32 -21.07 -14.41 5.43
N ASN A 33 -19.97 -14.84 6.06
CA ASN A 33 -19.79 -14.67 7.52
C ASN A 33 -18.80 -13.59 7.96
N TRP A 34 -18.30 -12.74 7.05
CA TRP A 34 -17.32 -11.72 7.43
C TRP A 34 -17.93 -10.58 8.23
N ASP A 35 -17.33 -10.28 9.37
CA ASP A 35 -17.67 -9.07 10.12
C ASP A 35 -17.16 -7.79 9.41
N ASN A 36 -17.60 -6.62 9.87
CA ASN A 36 -17.23 -5.36 9.24
C ASN A 36 -15.74 -5.01 9.42
N TYR A 37 -15.08 -5.46 10.50
CA TYR A 37 -13.66 -5.25 10.72
C TYR A 37 -12.82 -6.13 9.79
N GLU A 38 -13.22 -7.39 9.59
CA GLU A 38 -12.60 -8.32 8.64
C GLU A 38 -12.69 -7.79 7.21
N LYS A 39 -13.84 -7.23 6.82
CA LYS A 39 -14.02 -6.58 5.50
C LYS A 39 -13.05 -5.41 5.30
N ILE A 40 -12.91 -4.51 6.29
CA ILE A 40 -11.99 -3.38 6.19
C ILE A 40 -10.53 -3.85 6.15
N ARG A 41 -10.15 -4.81 7.00
CA ARG A 41 -8.79 -5.35 7.03
C ARG A 41 -8.44 -6.04 5.72
N PHE A 42 -9.36 -6.81 5.17
CA PHE A 42 -9.19 -7.45 3.87
C PHE A 42 -9.06 -6.40 2.75
N GLN A 43 -9.93 -5.38 2.74
CA GLN A 43 -9.81 -4.27 1.81
C GLN A 43 -8.44 -3.59 1.91
N ALA A 44 -8.01 -3.22 3.13
CA ALA A 44 -6.72 -2.60 3.37
C ALA A 44 -5.59 -3.49 2.85
N LEU A 45 -5.57 -4.77 3.23
CA LEU A 45 -4.62 -5.76 2.76
C LEU A 45 -4.52 -5.77 1.23
N VAL A 46 -5.62 -5.96 0.52
CA VAL A 46 -5.62 -6.11 -0.94
C VAL A 46 -5.17 -4.82 -1.60
N THR A 47 -5.76 -3.69 -1.21
CA THR A 47 -5.50 -2.39 -1.84
C THR A 47 -4.06 -1.91 -1.62
N THR A 48 -3.52 -2.04 -0.40
CA THR A 48 -2.14 -1.63 -0.14
C THR A 48 -1.13 -2.57 -0.77
N THR A 49 -1.37 -3.88 -0.77
CA THR A 49 -0.46 -4.84 -1.45
C THR A 49 -0.48 -4.64 -2.96
N LEU A 50 -1.65 -4.39 -3.57
CA LEU A 50 -1.75 -4.06 -4.98
C LEU A 50 -1.06 -2.72 -5.31
N THR A 51 -1.14 -1.76 -4.40
CA THR A 51 -0.44 -0.48 -4.55
C THR A 51 1.07 -0.64 -4.46
N ALA A 52 1.57 -1.49 -3.56
CA ALA A 52 2.98 -1.83 -3.51
C ALA A 52 3.44 -2.52 -4.81
N LEU A 53 2.64 -3.47 -5.33
CA LEU A 53 2.94 -4.16 -6.59
C LEU A 53 3.02 -3.18 -7.77
N VAL A 54 1.96 -2.41 -8.01
CA VAL A 54 1.90 -1.46 -9.13
C VAL A 54 2.92 -0.34 -8.94
N GLY A 55 3.02 0.22 -7.74
CA GLY A 55 3.97 1.28 -7.41
C GLY A 55 5.42 0.88 -7.63
N SER A 56 5.77 -0.38 -7.37
CA SER A 56 7.10 -0.93 -7.66
C SER A 56 7.42 -0.99 -9.15
N LEU A 57 6.42 -1.13 -10.00
CA LEU A 57 6.57 -1.28 -11.46
C LEU A 57 6.39 0.04 -12.21
N LEU A 58 5.91 1.10 -11.56
CA LEU A 58 5.63 2.40 -12.19
C LEU A 58 6.84 2.98 -12.93
N PRO A 59 8.06 3.05 -12.35
CA PRO A 59 9.21 3.59 -13.07
C PRO A 59 9.50 2.86 -14.37
N GLN A 60 9.42 1.53 -14.37
CA GLN A 60 9.66 0.68 -15.55
C GLN A 60 8.57 0.89 -16.61
N ILE A 61 7.29 0.96 -16.19
CA ILE A 61 6.17 1.22 -17.10
C ILE A 61 6.32 2.61 -17.75
N ILE A 62 6.65 3.64 -16.97
CA ILE A 62 6.79 5.02 -17.47
C ILE A 62 8.00 5.14 -18.39
N SER A 63 9.07 4.40 -18.13
CA SER A 63 10.29 4.41 -18.96
C SER A 63 10.06 3.94 -20.41
N VAL A 64 8.95 3.26 -20.69
CA VAL A 64 8.55 2.91 -22.07
C VAL A 64 8.20 4.16 -22.90
N GLY A 65 7.72 5.22 -22.26
CA GLY A 65 7.26 6.44 -22.95
C GLY A 65 8.24 7.62 -22.93
N THR A 66 9.31 7.56 -22.13
CA THR A 66 10.29 8.64 -22.01
C THR A 66 11.62 8.12 -21.46
N GLU A 67 12.73 8.72 -21.89
CA GLU A 67 14.08 8.46 -21.36
C GLU A 67 14.48 9.45 -20.26
N ASP A 68 13.67 10.49 -20.01
CA ASP A 68 13.94 11.48 -18.97
C ASP A 68 13.79 10.83 -17.59
N THR A 69 14.94 10.49 -17.00
CA THR A 69 15.02 9.84 -15.69
C THR A 69 14.34 10.67 -14.61
N PHE A 70 14.49 12.00 -14.62
CA PHE A 70 13.89 12.87 -13.62
C PHE A 70 12.36 12.85 -13.74
N LEU A 71 11.85 12.94 -14.97
CA LEU A 71 10.42 12.87 -15.24
C LEU A 71 9.82 11.50 -14.84
N ILE A 72 10.51 10.39 -15.14
CA ILE A 72 10.08 9.03 -14.75
C ILE A 72 9.81 8.96 -13.25
N TRP A 73 10.77 9.39 -12.42
CA TRP A 73 10.63 9.29 -10.97
C TRP A 73 9.58 10.23 -10.40
N ARG A 74 9.39 11.41 -11.00
CA ARG A 74 8.30 12.34 -10.62
C ARG A 74 6.93 11.75 -10.92
N LEU A 75 6.75 11.19 -12.10
CA LEU A 75 5.50 10.55 -12.50
C LEU A 75 5.22 9.28 -11.69
N ALA A 76 6.25 8.49 -11.35
CA ALA A 76 6.10 7.33 -10.47
C ALA A 76 5.66 7.75 -9.06
N ASN A 77 6.26 8.82 -8.50
CA ASN A 77 5.83 9.39 -7.21
C ASN A 77 4.40 9.94 -7.29
N LEU A 78 4.01 10.59 -8.39
CA LEU A 78 2.63 11.03 -8.58
C LEU A 78 1.66 9.85 -8.58
N GLY A 79 1.98 8.80 -9.35
CA GLY A 79 1.16 7.60 -9.46
C GLY A 79 0.95 6.92 -8.12
N ILE A 80 2.04 6.66 -7.37
CA ILE A 80 1.91 6.05 -6.04
C ILE A 80 1.19 6.97 -5.05
N GLY A 81 1.41 8.30 -5.12
CA GLY A 81 0.72 9.28 -4.28
C GLY A 81 -0.79 9.27 -4.47
N ILE A 82 -1.25 9.18 -5.73
CA ILE A 82 -2.67 9.03 -6.08
C ILE A 82 -3.23 7.71 -5.51
N MET A 83 -2.50 6.60 -5.66
CA MET A 83 -2.93 5.30 -5.13
C MET A 83 -3.00 5.29 -3.60
N HIS A 84 -2.01 5.88 -2.91
CA HIS A 84 -2.04 6.02 -1.45
C HIS A 84 -3.26 6.84 -1.01
N LEU A 85 -3.53 7.97 -1.68
CA LEU A 85 -4.68 8.82 -1.38
C LEU A 85 -6.00 8.08 -1.61
N ALA A 86 -6.11 7.33 -2.71
CA ALA A 86 -7.28 6.50 -3.01
C ALA A 86 -7.49 5.42 -1.93
N ASN A 87 -6.43 4.71 -1.53
CA ASN A 87 -6.49 3.70 -0.47
C ASN A 87 -6.93 4.30 0.86
N PHE A 88 -6.26 5.39 1.27
CA PHE A 88 -6.56 6.08 2.51
C PHE A 88 -8.01 6.56 2.54
N GLY A 89 -8.45 7.26 1.48
CA GLY A 89 -9.84 7.72 1.35
C GLY A 89 -10.85 6.58 1.34
N SER A 90 -10.53 5.47 0.67
CA SER A 90 -11.40 4.29 0.60
C SER A 90 -11.56 3.60 1.96
N ILE A 91 -10.47 3.47 2.73
CA ILE A 91 -10.50 2.89 4.08
C ILE A 91 -11.30 3.79 5.03
N ILE A 92 -11.05 5.11 5.00
CA ILE A 92 -11.80 6.07 5.83
C ILE A 92 -13.29 6.04 5.48
N TYR A 93 -13.63 6.05 4.19
CA TYR A 93 -15.01 5.95 3.74
C TYR A 93 -15.69 4.68 4.24
N THR A 94 -15.04 3.51 4.12
CA THR A 94 -15.59 2.24 4.60
C THR A 94 -15.74 2.24 6.13
N ALA A 95 -14.78 2.78 6.88
CA ALA A 95 -14.84 2.89 8.33
C ALA A 95 -16.03 3.75 8.79
N VAL A 96 -16.23 4.91 8.14
CA VAL A 96 -17.39 5.79 8.39
C VAL A 96 -18.70 5.09 8.04
N LYS A 97 -18.77 4.42 6.87
CA LYS A 97 -19.95 3.68 6.41
C LYS A 97 -20.38 2.60 7.43
N PHE A 98 -19.42 1.90 8.03
CA PHE A 98 -19.68 0.86 9.01
C PHE A 98 -19.69 1.36 10.46
N LYS A 99 -19.59 2.67 10.70
CA LYS A 99 -19.56 3.30 12.03
C LYS A 99 -18.50 2.69 12.96
N ILE A 100 -17.37 2.28 12.37
CA ILE A 100 -16.24 1.76 13.13
C ILE A 100 -15.54 2.93 13.81
N LYS A 101 -15.42 2.86 15.13
CA LYS A 101 -14.66 3.86 15.89
C LYS A 101 -13.17 3.50 15.82
N PRO A 102 -12.28 4.47 15.57
CA PRO A 102 -10.85 4.22 15.65
C PRO A 102 -10.51 3.86 17.10
N GLU A 103 -10.00 2.65 17.32
CA GLU A 103 -9.42 2.23 18.60
C GLU A 103 -7.91 2.28 18.46
N PHE A 104 -7.27 3.29 19.04
CA PHE A 104 -5.83 3.37 19.11
C PHE A 104 -5.35 2.43 20.23
N LYS A 105 -4.84 1.25 19.88
CA LYS A 105 -4.40 0.22 20.83
C LYS A 105 -2.88 0.22 21.06
N GLY A 106 -2.14 1.09 20.39
CA GLY A 106 -0.72 1.28 20.69
C GLY A 106 0.00 2.27 19.79
N LEU A 107 1.32 2.37 19.99
CA LEU A 107 2.21 3.25 19.24
C LEU A 107 2.15 3.01 17.73
N LYS A 108 1.98 1.75 17.32
CA LYS A 108 1.86 1.38 15.90
C LYS A 108 0.68 2.10 15.22
N ASP A 109 -0.49 2.12 15.83
CA ASP A 109 -1.69 2.71 15.23
C ASP A 109 -1.55 4.24 15.07
N ILE A 110 -0.88 4.87 16.03
CA ILE A 110 -0.56 6.31 15.98
C ILE A 110 0.42 6.59 14.84
N LEU A 111 1.50 5.78 14.74
CA LEU A 111 2.50 5.94 13.70
C LEU A 111 1.88 5.73 12.31
N ASP A 112 1.09 4.67 12.10
CA ASP A 112 0.44 4.40 10.81
C ASP A 112 -0.52 5.53 10.41
N THR A 113 -1.24 6.12 11.38
CA THR A 113 -2.16 7.25 11.17
C THR A 113 -1.45 8.53 10.74
N ILE A 114 -0.20 8.75 11.16
CA ILE A 114 0.57 9.96 10.84
C ILE A 114 1.44 9.75 9.59
N VAL A 115 2.14 8.61 9.53
CA VAL A 115 3.10 8.30 8.47
C VAL A 115 2.41 8.18 7.11
N GLY A 116 1.22 7.57 7.06
CA GLY A 116 0.46 7.43 5.81
C GLY A 116 0.16 8.78 5.14
N PRO A 117 -0.56 9.70 5.81
CA PRO A 117 -0.83 11.05 5.29
C PRO A 117 0.44 11.85 4.98
N ALA A 118 1.48 11.76 5.82
CA ALA A 118 2.74 12.43 5.55
C ALA A 118 3.38 11.95 4.24
N LEU A 119 3.43 10.63 4.00
CA LEU A 119 3.96 10.08 2.76
C LEU A 119 3.13 10.46 1.53
N ILE A 120 1.80 10.53 1.65
CA ILE A 120 0.93 11.03 0.58
C ILE A 120 1.37 12.43 0.15
N ILE A 121 1.50 13.35 1.11
CA ILE A 121 1.93 14.72 0.85
C ILE A 121 3.31 14.75 0.21
N LEU A 122 4.27 13.99 0.77
CA LEU A 122 5.62 13.94 0.24
C LEU A 122 5.67 13.44 -1.21
N HIS A 123 4.85 12.46 -1.58
CA HIS A 123 4.78 11.97 -2.97
C HIS A 123 4.29 13.07 -3.94
N PHE A 124 3.30 13.87 -3.56
CA PHE A 124 2.87 15.01 -4.38
C PHE A 124 3.94 16.10 -4.46
N VAL A 125 4.62 16.42 -3.36
CA VAL A 125 5.71 17.41 -3.33
C VAL A 125 6.89 16.94 -4.19
N ALA A 126 7.22 15.64 -4.15
CA ALA A 126 8.19 15.00 -5.04
C ALA A 126 7.78 15.07 -6.51
N ALA A 127 6.50 14.79 -6.82
CA ALA A 127 5.98 14.90 -8.18
C ALA A 127 6.08 16.33 -8.74
N LEU A 128 6.01 17.35 -7.89
CA LEU A 128 6.22 18.75 -8.28
C LEU A 128 7.70 19.13 -8.46
N GLY A 129 8.64 18.25 -8.09
CA GLY A 129 10.08 18.44 -8.27
C GLY A 129 10.79 19.10 -7.09
N TYR A 130 10.13 19.24 -5.94
CA TYR A 130 10.72 19.88 -4.75
C TYR A 130 11.54 18.92 -3.87
N ILE A 131 11.51 17.61 -4.14
CA ILE A 131 12.27 16.60 -3.38
C ILE A 131 13.36 16.02 -4.29
N PRO A 132 14.64 16.08 -3.91
CA PRO A 132 15.73 15.55 -4.72
C PRO A 132 15.83 14.01 -4.65
N TRP A 133 15.39 13.39 -3.55
CA TRP A 133 15.51 11.95 -3.32
C TRP A 133 14.30 11.14 -3.79
N LEU A 134 13.89 11.34 -5.06
CA LEU A 134 12.67 10.75 -5.63
C LEU A 134 12.63 9.21 -5.55
N GLN A 135 13.78 8.57 -5.78
CA GLN A 135 13.92 7.11 -5.77
C GLN A 135 13.72 6.54 -4.37
N LEU A 136 14.41 7.12 -3.39
CA LEU A 136 14.32 6.71 -1.99
C LEU A 136 12.89 6.89 -1.46
N LEU A 137 12.26 8.04 -1.77
CA LEU A 137 10.89 8.28 -1.35
C LEU A 137 9.92 7.26 -1.95
N LEU A 138 10.07 6.90 -3.22
CA LEU A 138 9.26 5.85 -3.85
C LEU A 138 9.43 4.51 -3.13
N VAL A 139 10.67 4.10 -2.85
CA VAL A 139 10.96 2.86 -2.12
C VAL A 139 10.32 2.86 -0.74
N ILE A 140 10.40 3.98 0.01
CA ILE A 140 9.75 4.12 1.32
C ILE A 140 8.23 4.00 1.19
N GLY A 141 7.62 4.65 0.20
CA GLY A 141 6.17 4.59 -0.05
C GLY A 141 5.70 3.16 -0.36
N VAL A 142 6.36 2.49 -1.31
CA VAL A 142 6.10 1.09 -1.64
C VAL A 142 6.26 0.18 -0.41
N SER A 143 7.37 0.33 0.32
CA SER A 143 7.66 -0.50 1.49
C SER A 143 6.61 -0.32 2.58
N GLN A 144 6.11 0.90 2.77
CA GLN A 144 5.05 1.20 3.73
C GLN A 144 3.72 0.54 3.33
N GLN A 145 3.34 0.58 2.06
CA GLN A 145 2.13 -0.11 1.58
C GLN A 145 2.25 -1.63 1.72
N LEU A 146 3.43 -2.18 1.43
CA LEU A 146 3.71 -3.60 1.60
C LEU A 146 3.67 -4.00 3.08
N TYR A 147 4.23 -3.19 3.98
CA TYR A 147 4.17 -3.39 5.42
C TYR A 147 2.73 -3.43 5.94
N ILE A 148 1.87 -2.50 5.50
CA ILE A 148 0.45 -2.50 5.86
C ILE A 148 -0.24 -3.75 5.32
N GLY A 149 0.05 -4.13 4.07
CA GLY A 149 -0.51 -5.32 3.42
C GLY A 149 -0.17 -6.59 4.19
N ILE A 150 1.12 -6.83 4.45
CA ILE A 150 1.61 -7.98 5.20
C ILE A 150 1.09 -7.96 6.65
N SER A 151 1.07 -6.79 7.31
CA SER A 151 0.52 -6.69 8.67
C SER A 151 -0.93 -7.14 8.73
N ASN A 152 -1.78 -6.69 7.79
CA ASN A 152 -3.17 -7.11 7.72
C ASN A 152 -3.29 -8.59 7.33
N PHE A 153 -2.42 -9.10 6.46
CA PHE A 153 -2.37 -10.52 6.10
C PHE A 153 -2.07 -11.40 7.30
N LEU A 154 -1.05 -11.07 8.10
CA LEU A 154 -0.68 -11.82 9.30
C LEU A 154 -1.82 -11.87 10.32
N VAL A 155 -2.51 -10.75 10.51
CA VAL A 155 -3.70 -10.70 11.38
C VAL A 155 -4.84 -11.53 10.79
N PHE A 156 -5.06 -11.44 9.47
CA PHE A 156 -6.12 -12.17 8.77
C PHE A 156 -5.93 -13.69 8.82
N ILE A 157 -4.69 -14.18 8.74
CA ILE A 157 -4.39 -15.61 8.88
C ILE A 157 -4.34 -16.07 10.33
N SER A 158 -4.18 -15.18 11.30
CA SER A 158 -4.12 -15.58 12.71
C SER A 158 -5.48 -16.14 13.15
N TRP A 159 -5.50 -17.38 13.64
CA TRP A 159 -6.72 -18.09 14.05
C TRP A 159 -7.26 -17.63 15.43
N LYS A 160 -6.56 -16.71 16.10
CA LYS A 160 -7.02 -16.12 17.35
C LYS A 160 -7.99 -14.98 17.06
N LYS A 161 -9.25 -15.14 17.46
CA LYS A 161 -10.15 -14.00 17.68
C LYS A 161 -9.51 -13.14 18.78
N ILE A 162 -9.03 -11.95 18.42
CA ILE A 162 -8.62 -10.90 19.36
C ILE A 162 -9.85 -10.06 19.66
#